data_AF-A0ABC9VE97-F1
#
_entry.id   AF-A0ABC9VE97-F1
#
_cell.length_a   1.000
_cell.length_b   1.000
_cell.length_c   1.000
_cell.angle_alpha   90.00
_cell.angle_beta   90.00
_cell.angle_gamma   90.00
#
_symmetry.space_group_name_H-M   'P 1'
#
loop_
_entity.id
_entity.type
_entity.pdbx_description
1 polymer ?
#
loop_
_entity_poly.entity_id
_entity_poly.type
_entity_poly.pdbx_seq_one_letter_code
_entity_poly.pdbx_strand_id
1 'polypeptide(L)'
;MHLSKLKRILRYAIKWKLLTYDLSSVIEMPKTAKNTKYWTFDKCMEFLEKAKNEQYYLIFLLTIFTGLRHGEVLGLPIHNVDLENNTITVDQQICVVDGKMRIEKVLKSKSSYRVIDVPSEYYTPTKTTYPRAKETVF
;
A
#
# COMPACT_ATOMS: atom_id res chain seq x y z
N MET A 1 -0.02 10.08 18.56
CA MET A 1 1.17 10.24 17.67
C MET A 1 2.30 11.05 18.31
N HIS A 2 2.05 11.97 19.26
CA HIS A 2 3.08 12.85 19.82
C HIS A 2 4.02 12.17 20.84
N LEU A 3 3.49 11.30 21.71
CA LEU A 3 4.27 10.61 22.75
C LEU A 3 5.36 9.66 22.19
N SER A 4 5.10 9.00 21.06
CA SER A 4 6.09 8.12 20.43
C SER A 4 7.28 8.90 19.85
N LYS A 5 7.03 10.11 19.33
CA LYS A 5 8.10 11.02 18.88
C LYS A 5 8.93 11.52 20.07
N LEU A 6 8.27 11.89 21.17
CA LEU A 6 8.95 12.33 22.40
C LEU A 6 9.85 11.23 22.98
N LYS A 7 9.33 10.01 23.13
CA LYS A 7 10.15 8.86 23.55
C LYS A 7 11.37 8.64 22.66
N ARG A 8 11.20 8.80 21.34
CA ARG A 8 12.31 8.68 20.38
C ARG A 8 13.37 9.76 20.59
N ILE A 9 12.97 11.01 20.81
CA ILE A 9 13.88 12.14 21.09
C ILE A 9 14.66 11.89 22.38
N LEU A 10 13.98 11.49 23.47
CA LEU A 10 14.62 11.21 24.76
C LEU A 10 15.67 10.09 24.65
N ARG A 11 15.35 9.02 23.90
CA ARG A 11 16.32 7.94 23.62
C ARG A 11 17.54 8.42 22.84
N TYR A 12 17.36 9.33 21.87
CA TYR A 12 18.48 9.95 21.18
C TYR A 12 19.33 10.81 22.10
N ALA A 13 18.72 11.59 22.99
CA ALA A 13 19.44 12.43 23.95
C ALA A 13 20.30 11.60 24.92
N ILE A 14 19.82 10.44 25.36
CA ILE A 14 20.61 9.49 26.18
C ILE A 14 21.75 8.89 25.36
N LYS A 15 21.48 8.47 24.12
CA LYS A 15 22.52 7.93 23.20
C LYS A 15 23.64 8.95 22.98
N TRP A 16 23.31 10.23 22.90
CA TRP A 16 24.26 11.34 22.77
C TRP A 16 24.83 11.83 24.11
N LYS A 17 24.51 11.14 25.22
CA LYS A 17 24.96 11.47 26.58
C LYS A 17 24.60 12.89 27.03
N LEU A 18 23.55 13.48 26.44
CA LEU A 18 22.97 14.77 26.87
C LEU A 18 22.10 14.59 28.12
N LEU A 19 21.54 13.39 28.29
CA LEU A 19 20.81 12.97 29.48
C LEU A 19 21.49 11.75 30.09
N THR A 20 21.57 11.73 31.41
CA THR A 20 22.14 10.62 32.20
C THR A 20 21.11 9.54 32.55
N TYR A 21 19.83 9.87 32.51
CA TYR A 21 18.74 8.98 32.92
C TYR A 21 17.65 8.84 31.85
N ASP A 22 17.06 7.63 31.75
CA ASP A 22 15.99 7.35 30.80
C ASP A 22 14.60 7.71 31.34
N LEU A 23 14.09 8.86 30.90
CA LEU A 23 12.71 9.30 31.17
C LEU A 23 11.68 8.66 30.21
N SER A 24 12.12 8.04 29.11
CA SER A 24 11.21 7.45 28.11
C SER A 24 10.51 6.18 28.60
N SER A 25 11.09 5.52 29.60
CA SER A 25 10.57 4.33 30.26
C SER A 25 9.34 4.65 31.13
N VAL A 26 9.35 5.81 31.80
CA VAL A 26 8.30 6.29 32.72
C VAL A 26 7.04 6.75 31.98
N ILE A 27 7.21 7.23 30.75
CA ILE A 27 6.08 7.69 29.93
C ILE A 27 5.28 6.46 29.48
N GLU A 28 4.09 6.23 30.02
CA GLU A 28 3.24 5.15 29.52
C GLU A 28 2.50 5.55 28.25
N MET A 29 2.41 4.63 27.30
CA MET A 29 1.59 4.85 26.10
C MET A 29 0.19 4.32 26.38
N PRO A 30 -0.86 5.15 26.28
CA PRO A 30 -2.23 4.66 26.44
C PRO A 30 -2.48 3.56 25.39
N LYS A 31 -2.82 2.37 25.86
CA LYS A 31 -3.18 1.24 25.00
C LYS A 31 -4.59 1.49 24.46
N THR A 32 -4.68 2.07 23.28
CA THR A 32 -5.97 2.16 22.59
C THR A 32 -6.29 0.79 21.99
N ALA A 33 -7.36 0.14 22.46
CA ALA A 33 -7.91 -1.03 21.80
C ALA A 33 -8.32 -0.62 20.38
N LYS A 34 -7.65 -1.19 19.37
CA LYS A 34 -8.01 -0.94 17.98
C LYS A 34 -9.19 -1.83 17.63
N ASN A 35 -10.39 -1.28 17.74
CA ASN A 35 -11.61 -1.91 17.19
C ASN A 35 -11.68 -1.65 15.68
N THR A 36 -10.74 -2.23 14.94
CA THR A 36 -10.74 -2.12 13.47
C THR A 36 -11.80 -3.05 12.91
N LYS A 37 -12.86 -2.47 12.31
CA LYS A 37 -13.84 -3.24 11.54
C LYS A 37 -13.21 -3.65 10.21
N TYR A 38 -13.33 -4.92 9.85
CA TYR A 38 -12.89 -5.47 8.58
C TYR A 38 -14.08 -6.05 7.82
N TRP A 39 -13.97 -6.13 6.50
CA TRP A 39 -14.95 -6.80 5.67
C TRP A 39 -14.68 -8.30 5.68
N THR A 40 -15.74 -9.10 5.70
CA THR A 40 -15.65 -10.53 5.43
C THR A 40 -15.42 -10.74 3.93
N PHE A 41 -14.93 -11.92 3.56
CA PHE A 41 -14.74 -12.28 2.16
C PHE A 41 -16.02 -12.07 1.33
N ASP A 42 -17.17 -12.52 1.83
CA ASP A 42 -18.46 -12.37 1.15
C ASP A 42 -18.83 -10.90 0.91
N LYS A 43 -18.53 -10.02 1.86
CA LYS A 43 -18.77 -8.58 1.70
C LYS A 43 -17.84 -7.95 0.65
N CYS A 44 -16.59 -8.41 0.58
CA CYS A 44 -15.67 -7.98 -0.48
C CYS A 44 -16.18 -8.41 -1.86
N MET A 45 -16.69 -9.64 -1.99
CA MET A 45 -17.25 -10.15 -3.25
C MET A 45 -18.54 -9.41 -3.65
N GLU A 46 -19.45 -9.15 -2.70
CA GLU A 46 -20.65 -8.35 -2.94
C GLU A 46 -20.30 -6.93 -3.42
N PHE A 47 -19.29 -6.32 -2.81
CA PHE A 47 -18.79 -5.00 -3.22
C PHE A 47 -18.22 -5.04 -4.65
N LEU A 48 -17.40 -6.04 -4.97
CA LEU A 48 -16.82 -6.18 -6.31
C LEU A 48 -17.88 -6.37 -7.40
N GLU A 49 -18.93 -7.15 -7.13
CA GLU A 49 -20.01 -7.33 -8.11
C GLU A 49 -20.78 -6.04 -8.36
N LYS A 50 -21.03 -5.23 -7.32
CA LYS A 50 -21.65 -3.90 -7.47
C LYS A 50 -20.75 -2.90 -8.20
N ALA A 51 -19.43 -2.99 -8.00
CA ALA A 51 -18.45 -2.09 -8.59
C ALA A 51 -17.99 -2.51 -9.99
N LYS A 52 -18.52 -3.58 -10.57
CA LYS A 52 -18.06 -4.20 -11.83
C LYS A 52 -18.04 -3.26 -13.04
N ASN A 53 -18.97 -2.30 -13.08
CA ASN A 53 -19.09 -1.30 -14.15
C ASN A 53 -18.46 0.05 -13.78
N GLU A 54 -17.86 0.16 -12.59
CA GLU A 54 -17.20 1.38 -12.15
C GLU A 54 -15.80 1.51 -12.76
N GLN A 55 -15.41 2.75 -13.07
CA GLN A 55 -14.10 3.05 -13.66
C GLN A 55 -12.91 2.55 -12.80
N TYR A 56 -13.11 2.38 -11.50
CA TYR A 56 -12.08 1.96 -10.53
C TYR A 56 -12.12 0.46 -10.19
N TYR A 57 -12.94 -0.33 -10.89
CA TYR A 57 -13.10 -1.76 -10.62
C TYR A 57 -11.77 -2.49 -10.49
N LEU A 58 -10.85 -2.28 -11.44
CA LEU A 58 -9.55 -2.94 -11.45
C LEU A 58 -8.70 -2.60 -10.22
N ILE A 59 -8.78 -1.35 -9.75
CA ILE A 59 -8.06 -0.91 -8.53
C ILE A 59 -8.61 -1.64 -7.32
N PHE A 60 -9.93 -1.76 -7.20
CA PHE A 60 -10.58 -2.49 -6.12
C PHE A 60 -10.23 -3.98 -6.14
N LEU A 61 -10.33 -4.61 -7.30
CA LEU A 61 -10.00 -6.01 -7.52
C LEU A 61 -8.57 -6.31 -7.07
N LEU A 62 -7.60 -5.57 -7.62
CA LEU A 62 -6.20 -5.75 -7.28
C LEU A 62 -5.97 -5.52 -5.78
N THR A 63 -6.51 -4.44 -5.20
CA THR A 63 -6.31 -4.14 -3.78
C THR A 63 -6.83 -5.25 -2.87
N ILE A 64 -8.01 -5.81 -3.18
CA ILE A 64 -8.64 -6.88 -2.38
C ILE A 64 -7.85 -8.19 -2.48
N PHE A 65 -7.41 -8.58 -3.68
CA PHE A 65 -6.75 -9.88 -3.89
C PHE A 65 -5.25 -9.87 -3.61
N THR A 66 -4.56 -8.75 -3.82
CA THR A 66 -3.10 -8.67 -3.70
C THR A 66 -2.62 -7.89 -2.48
N GLY A 67 -3.52 -7.14 -1.82
CA GLY A 67 -3.16 -6.31 -0.66
C GLY A 67 -2.20 -5.16 -0.98
N LEU A 68 -2.09 -4.77 -2.26
CA LEU A 68 -1.28 -3.63 -2.68
C LEU A 68 -1.76 -2.35 -1.99
N ARG A 69 -0.81 -1.51 -1.57
CA ARG A 69 -1.13 -0.17 -1.07
C ARG A 69 -1.65 0.68 -2.23
N HIS A 70 -2.52 1.63 -1.94
CA HIS A 70 -3.13 2.50 -2.96
C HIS A 70 -2.10 3.13 -3.91
N GLY A 71 -0.98 3.65 -3.39
CA GLY A 71 0.10 4.20 -4.21
C GLY A 71 0.82 3.15 -5.07
N GLU A 72 0.92 1.90 -4.60
CA GLU A 72 1.52 0.80 -5.36
C GLU A 72 0.60 0.37 -6.51
N VAL A 73 -0.72 0.30 -6.30
CA VAL A 73 -1.70 -0.01 -7.37
C VAL A 73 -1.70 1.09 -8.43
N LEU A 74 -1.75 2.35 -8.01
CA LEU A 74 -1.75 3.49 -8.94
C LEU A 74 -0.42 3.65 -9.68
N GLY A 75 0.68 3.25 -9.04
CA GLY A 75 2.01 3.28 -9.64
C GLY A 75 2.35 2.03 -10.44
N LEU A 76 1.48 1.03 -10.52
CA LEU A 76 1.81 -0.26 -11.15
C LEU A 76 1.97 -0.10 -12.67
N PRO A 77 3.16 -0.30 -13.23
CA PRO A 77 3.33 -0.24 -14.67
C PRO A 77 2.83 -1.51 -15.33
N ILE A 78 2.28 -1.39 -16.54
CA ILE A 78 1.69 -2.52 -17.29
C ILE A 78 2.69 -3.67 -17.51
N HIS A 79 3.96 -3.34 -17.75
CA HIS A 79 5.02 -4.35 -17.98
C HIS A 79 5.39 -5.17 -16.74
N ASN A 80 4.92 -4.77 -15.54
CA ASN A 80 5.13 -5.54 -14.32
C ASN A 80 4.01 -6.55 -14.03
N VAL A 81 3.02 -6.64 -14.92
CA VAL A 81 1.94 -7.62 -14.83
C VAL A 81 2.24 -8.74 -15.80
N ASP A 82 2.65 -9.89 -15.28
CA ASP A 82 2.90 -11.10 -16.03
C ASP A 82 1.66 -11.99 -15.97
N LEU A 83 0.91 -12.02 -17.07
CA LEU A 83 -0.32 -12.79 -17.20
C LEU A 83 -0.07 -14.26 -17.51
N GLU A 84 1.12 -14.62 -18.00
CA GLU A 84 1.47 -16.01 -18.28
C GLU A 84 1.76 -16.74 -16.97
N ASN A 85 2.51 -16.08 -16.09
CA ASN A 85 2.87 -16.62 -14.78
C ASN A 85 1.89 -16.21 -13.65
N ASN A 86 0.89 -15.39 -13.96
CA ASN A 86 -0.04 -14.80 -12.98
C ASN A 86 0.67 -14.07 -11.84
N THR A 87 1.68 -13.27 -12.15
CA THR A 87 2.46 -12.54 -11.14
C THR A 87 2.45 -11.03 -11.37
N ILE A 88 2.54 -10.29 -10.27
CA ILE A 88 2.68 -8.83 -10.28
C ILE A 88 3.98 -8.45 -9.57
N THR A 89 4.84 -7.72 -10.28
CA THR A 89 6.08 -7.16 -9.72
C THR A 89 5.84 -5.75 -9.18
N VAL A 90 6.13 -5.54 -7.89
CA VAL A 90 5.99 -4.24 -7.23
C VAL A 90 7.37 -3.63 -7.03
N ASP A 91 7.67 -2.57 -7.78
CA ASP A 91 8.97 -1.88 -7.76
C ASP A 91 8.86 -0.35 -7.66
N GLN A 92 7.65 0.21 -7.80
CA GLN A 92 7.37 1.64 -7.66
C GLN A 92 6.00 1.91 -7.04
N GLN A 93 5.81 3.15 -6.59
CA GLN A 93 4.53 3.65 -6.08
C GLN A 93 4.36 5.14 -6.43
N ILE A 94 3.12 5.59 -6.57
CA ILE A 94 2.77 7.01 -6.61
C ILE A 94 2.55 7.52 -5.19
N CYS A 95 3.14 8.67 -4.89
CA CYS A 95 2.97 9.38 -3.63
C CYS A 95 2.78 10.88 -3.88
N VAL A 96 2.17 11.58 -2.92
CA VAL A 96 2.05 13.04 -2.94
C VAL A 96 3.01 13.61 -1.91
N VAL A 97 4.00 14.37 -2.38
CA VAL A 97 4.99 15.05 -1.54
C VAL A 97 4.93 16.53 -1.84
N ASP A 98 4.69 17.34 -0.81
CA ASP A 98 4.51 18.80 -0.91
C ASP A 98 3.43 19.20 -1.93
N GLY A 99 2.32 18.44 -1.95
CA GLY A 99 1.20 18.66 -2.87
C GLY A 99 1.46 18.25 -4.33
N LYS A 100 2.64 17.69 -4.64
CA LYS A 100 3.01 17.25 -5.98
C LYS A 100 3.01 15.72 -6.06
N MET A 101 2.39 15.18 -7.09
CA MET A 101 2.46 13.75 -7.41
C MET A 101 3.88 13.40 -7.84
N ARG A 102 4.43 12.33 -7.27
CA ARG A 102 5.76 11.78 -7.60
C ARG A 102 5.69 10.26 -7.67
N ILE A 103 6.40 9.71 -8.65
CA ILE A 103 6.68 8.28 -8.69
C ILE A 103 7.93 8.05 -7.83
N GLU A 104 7.77 7.31 -6.74
CA GLU A 104 8.88 6.81 -5.95
C GLU A 104 9.12 5.34 -6.32
N LYS A 105 10.31 5.05 -6.87
CA LYS A 105 10.80 3.68 -6.85
C LYS A 105 10.88 3.24 -5.40
N VAL A 106 10.50 2.00 -5.09
CA VAL A 106 10.44 1.51 -3.73
C VAL A 106 11.87 1.24 -3.21
N LEU A 107 12.64 2.31 -3.01
CA LEU A 107 14.10 2.35 -2.84
C LEU A 107 14.55 2.15 -1.39
N LYS A 108 13.65 1.87 -0.44
CA LYS A 108 13.99 1.94 0.99
C LYS A 108 14.57 0.64 1.56
N SER A 109 14.38 -0.52 0.91
CA SER A 109 15.03 -1.80 1.29
C SER A 109 14.84 -2.89 0.23
N LYS A 110 15.71 -3.93 0.21
CA LYS A 110 15.55 -5.11 -0.65
C LYS A 110 14.20 -5.82 -0.47
N SER A 111 13.63 -5.77 0.75
CA SER A 111 12.33 -6.35 1.09
C SER A 111 11.13 -5.62 0.47
N SER A 112 11.38 -4.49 -0.18
CA SER A 112 10.33 -3.68 -0.78
C SER A 112 10.02 -4.05 -2.22
N TYR A 113 10.95 -4.74 -2.89
CA TYR A 113 10.70 -5.46 -4.13
C TYR A 113 10.01 -6.77 -3.78
N ARG A 114 8.85 -7.01 -4.39
CA ARG A 114 8.13 -8.27 -4.22
C ARG A 114 7.39 -8.64 -5.48
N VAL A 115 7.33 -9.94 -5.71
CA VAL A 115 6.45 -10.55 -6.70
C VAL A 115 5.25 -11.09 -5.92
N ILE A 116 4.05 -10.78 -6.38
CA ILE A 116 2.79 -11.23 -5.78
C ILE A 116 2.13 -12.17 -6.76
N ASP A 117 1.79 -13.37 -6.30
CA ASP A 117 1.00 -14.32 -7.06
C ASP A 117 -0.47 -13.88 -7.07
N VAL A 118 -1.07 -13.88 -8.25
CA VAL A 118 -2.48 -13.53 -8.46
C VAL A 118 -3.25 -14.83 -8.71
N PRO A 119 -4.25 -15.18 -7.89
CA PRO A 119 -5.06 -16.36 -8.13
C PRO A 119 -5.80 -16.25 -9.47
N SER A 120 -5.62 -17.27 -10.33
CA SER A 120 -6.21 -17.31 -11.68
C SER A 120 -7.73 -17.28 -11.70
N GLU A 121 -8.38 -17.66 -10.60
CA GLU A 121 -9.84 -17.74 -10.45
C GLU A 121 -10.53 -16.37 -10.47
N TYR A 122 -9.82 -15.29 -10.15
CA TYR A 122 -10.37 -13.93 -10.08
C TYR A 122 -9.82 -12.99 -11.16
N TYR A 123 -8.98 -13.52 -12.05
CA TYR A 123 -8.42 -12.82 -13.18
C TYR A 123 -8.91 -13.46 -14.48
N THR A 124 -10.17 -13.22 -14.86
CA THR A 124 -10.57 -13.38 -16.26
C THR A 124 -10.15 -12.13 -17.01
N PRO A 125 -9.25 -12.20 -18.00
CA PRO A 125 -8.97 -11.07 -18.87
C PRO A 125 -10.22 -10.83 -19.71
N THR A 126 -11.11 -9.96 -19.24
CA THR A 126 -12.08 -9.34 -20.12
C THR A 126 -11.27 -8.56 -21.14
N LYS A 127 -11.22 -9.04 -22.38
CA LYS A 127 -10.69 -8.33 -23.56
C LYS A 127 -11.47 -7.03 -23.87
N THR A 128 -12.21 -6.50 -22.91
CA THR A 128 -13.17 -5.43 -23.10
C THR A 128 -12.67 -4.19 -22.36
N THR A 129 -12.20 -3.25 -23.17
CA THR A 129 -12.27 -1.79 -22.97
C THR A 129 -11.56 -1.20 -21.76
N TYR A 130 -10.30 -0.81 -21.97
CA TYR A 130 -9.88 0.57 -21.68
C TYR A 130 -9.13 1.14 -22.89
N PRO A 131 -9.80 1.90 -23.77
CA PRO A 131 -9.18 2.50 -24.96
C PRO A 131 -8.16 3.62 -24.67
N ARG A 132 -7.82 3.91 -23.41
CA ARG A 132 -6.96 5.05 -23.03
C ARG A 132 -5.53 4.72 -22.61
N ALA A 133 -5.11 3.46 -22.59
CA ALA A 133 -3.71 3.12 -22.29
C ALA A 133 -2.70 3.59 -23.37
N LYS A 134 -3.17 4.18 -24.47
CA LYS A 134 -2.32 4.83 -25.50
C LYS A 134 -2.15 6.33 -25.31
N GLU A 135 -2.91 6.96 -24.40
CA GLU A 135 -2.85 8.39 -24.14
C GLU A 135 -3.09 8.65 -22.64
N THR A 136 -2.14 8.22 -21.81
CA THR A 136 -2.00 8.81 -20.47
C THR A 136 -0.51 8.93 -20.19
N VAL A 137 0.08 9.86 -20.93
CA VAL A 137 1.19 10.66 -20.41
C VAL A 137 0.62 11.40 -19.20
N PHE A 138 1.13 11.09 -18.01
CA PHE A 138 1.06 12.03 -16.90
C PHE A 138 1.97 13.23 -17.22
#